data_AF-A0A9P4GJQ8-F1
#
_entry.id   AF-A0A9P4GJQ8-F1
#
_cell.length_a   1.000
_cell.length_b   1.000
_cell.length_c   1.000
_cell.angle_alpha   90.00
_cell.angle_beta   90.00
_cell.angle_gamma   90.00
#
_symmetry.space_group_name_H-M   'P 1'
#
loop_
_entity.id
_entity.type
_entity.pdbx_description
1 polymer ?
#
loop_
_entity_poly.entity_id
_entity_poly.type
_entity_poly.pdbx_seq_one_letter_code
_entity_poly.pdbx_strand_id
1 'polypeptide(L)'
;LAPEIRNNIYRLLLRNSLPFFIEPALQKVGTFKLYEVIDKTFHNIIATLQALSYVSHELRQEARIYFYSVNSFAVLCYGYEYLPVLVRWLESLGSECRAMLKRVKLYGSMWYQPSLPLTQRLHDLLRERSNVQHLTLQHGIRHFCESDLSGLNAYFNYTGSEPHDSPLPEVDVSLWTQTIADMSKLQSFELQLI
;
A
#
# COMPACT_ATOMS: atom_id res chain seq x y z
N LEU A 1 4.14 -17.10 -29.53
CA LEU A 1 2.75 -17.30 -29.03
C LEU A 1 1.97 -16.02 -29.23
N ALA A 2 0.72 -16.09 -29.69
CA ALA A 2 -0.14 -14.92 -29.80
C ALA A 2 -0.41 -14.30 -28.40
N PRO A 3 -0.62 -12.96 -28.30
CA PRO A 3 -0.85 -12.29 -27.01
C PRO A 3 -2.01 -12.86 -26.20
N GLU A 4 -3.09 -13.29 -26.86
CA GLU A 4 -4.28 -13.86 -26.22
C GLU A 4 -3.96 -15.16 -25.49
N ILE A 5 -3.13 -16.00 -26.12
CA ILE A 5 -2.69 -17.27 -25.53
C ILE A 5 -1.79 -17.00 -24.33
N ARG A 6 -0.86 -16.03 -24.43
CA ARG A 6 0.00 -15.64 -23.31
C ARG A 6 -0.80 -15.09 -22.13
N ASN A 7 -1.78 -14.23 -22.39
CA ASN A 7 -2.67 -13.69 -21.35
C ASN A 7 -3.48 -14.79 -20.65
N ASN A 8 -3.92 -15.82 -21.38
CA ASN A 8 -4.58 -16.98 -20.78
C ASN A 8 -3.62 -17.78 -19.89
N ILE A 9 -2.39 -17.98 -20.33
CA ILE A 9 -1.34 -18.64 -19.53
C ILE A 9 -1.07 -17.83 -18.26
N TYR A 10 -0.85 -16.51 -18.36
CA TYR A 10 -0.64 -15.65 -17.20
C TYR A 10 -1.84 -15.63 -16.27
N ARG A 11 -3.06 -15.68 -16.80
CA ARG A 11 -4.27 -15.77 -15.98
C ARG A 11 -4.29 -17.01 -15.10
N LEU A 12 -3.84 -18.14 -15.64
CA LEU A 12 -3.79 -19.41 -14.91
C LEU A 12 -2.64 -19.45 -13.91
N LEU A 13 -1.50 -18.84 -14.26
CA LEU A 13 -0.26 -18.97 -13.49
C LEU A 13 -0.01 -17.85 -12.48
N LEU A 14 -0.50 -16.64 -12.74
CA LEU A 14 -0.09 -15.42 -12.03
C LEU A 14 -1.22 -14.73 -11.28
N ARG A 15 -2.46 -15.18 -11.42
CA ARG A 15 -3.62 -14.56 -10.78
C ARG A 15 -3.95 -15.24 -9.45
N ASN A 16 -4.20 -14.44 -8.43
CA ASN A 16 -4.82 -14.85 -7.19
C ASN A 16 -6.12 -14.05 -6.95
N SER A 17 -7.09 -14.69 -6.31
CA SER A 17 -8.35 -14.04 -5.90
C SER A 17 -8.19 -13.26 -4.60
N LEU A 18 -7.28 -13.71 -3.72
CA LEU A 18 -6.93 -13.07 -2.46
C LEU A 18 -5.80 -12.06 -2.66
N PRO A 19 -5.70 -11.03 -1.78
CA PRO A 19 -4.62 -10.06 -1.85
C PRO A 19 -3.28 -10.69 -1.48
N PHE A 20 -2.21 -10.23 -2.14
CA PHE A 20 -0.83 -10.49 -1.73
C PHE A 20 -0.52 -9.62 -0.52
N PHE A 21 -0.35 -10.23 0.64
CA PHE A 21 0.09 -9.51 1.84
C PHE A 21 1.62 -9.39 1.83
N ILE A 22 2.08 -8.16 1.84
CA ILE A 22 3.47 -7.77 1.65
C ILE A 22 3.98 -7.15 2.94
N GLU A 23 5.15 -7.57 3.38
CA GLU A 23 5.83 -6.98 4.53
C GLU A 23 7.30 -6.64 4.22
N PRO A 24 7.91 -5.70 4.96
CA PRO A 24 9.34 -5.44 4.85
C PRO A 24 10.17 -6.69 5.16
N ALA A 25 11.19 -6.95 4.35
CA ALA A 25 12.16 -7.99 4.65
C ALA A 25 13.28 -7.42 5.54
N LEU A 26 13.54 -8.08 6.68
CA LEU A 26 14.52 -7.68 7.69
C LEU A 26 15.95 -7.57 7.16
N GLN A 27 16.28 -8.33 6.11
CA GLN A 27 17.65 -8.54 5.65
C GLN A 27 18.20 -7.37 4.82
N LYS A 28 17.33 -6.60 4.16
CA LYS A 28 17.76 -5.52 3.27
C LYS A 28 16.71 -4.41 3.20
N VAL A 29 17.15 -3.18 3.48
CA VAL A 29 16.31 -1.98 3.38
C VAL A 29 15.73 -1.86 1.96
N GLY A 30 14.43 -1.61 1.87
CA GLY A 30 13.71 -1.47 0.60
C GLY A 30 13.40 -2.79 -0.09
N THR A 31 13.63 -3.94 0.56
CA THR A 31 13.14 -5.23 0.08
C THR A 31 11.89 -5.66 0.83
N PHE A 32 11.05 -6.39 0.12
CA PHE A 32 9.74 -6.81 0.58
C PHE A 32 9.59 -8.31 0.34
N LYS A 33 8.89 -8.98 1.25
CA LYS A 33 8.57 -10.40 1.16
C LYS A 33 7.06 -10.61 1.33
N LEU A 34 6.62 -11.80 0.96
CA LEU A 34 5.28 -12.27 1.30
C LEU A 34 5.21 -12.56 2.79
N TYR A 35 4.09 -12.20 3.41
CA TYR A 35 3.81 -12.55 4.81
C TYR A 35 3.85 -14.08 5.01
N GLU A 36 4.48 -14.53 6.10
CA GLU A 36 4.90 -15.93 6.28
C GLU A 36 3.75 -16.93 6.37
N VAL A 37 2.56 -16.51 6.79
CA VAL A 37 1.38 -17.39 6.98
C VAL A 37 0.60 -17.59 5.67
N ILE A 38 1.16 -17.19 4.53
CA ILE A 38 0.49 -17.29 3.24
C ILE A 38 0.61 -18.70 2.65
N ASP A 39 -0.47 -19.15 2.00
CA ASP A 39 -0.57 -20.43 1.28
C ASP A 39 0.58 -20.62 0.24
N LYS A 40 1.06 -21.85 0.11
CA LYS A 40 2.03 -22.31 -0.92
C LYS A 40 1.71 -21.80 -2.33
N THR A 41 0.43 -21.61 -2.65
CA THR A 41 -0.04 -21.07 -3.93
C THR A 41 0.60 -19.71 -4.26
N PHE A 42 0.75 -18.82 -3.28
CA PHE A 42 1.36 -17.51 -3.53
C PHE A 42 2.85 -17.62 -3.80
N HIS A 43 3.55 -18.50 -3.07
CA HIS A 43 4.95 -18.79 -3.33
C HIS A 43 5.15 -19.35 -4.74
N ASN A 44 4.27 -20.24 -5.20
CA ASN A 44 4.31 -20.77 -6.57
C ASN A 44 4.09 -19.67 -7.62
N ILE A 45 3.16 -18.74 -7.38
CA ILE A 45 2.94 -17.60 -8.29
C ILE A 45 4.19 -16.72 -8.38
N ILE A 46 4.80 -16.37 -7.23
CA ILE A 46 6.01 -15.55 -7.22
C ILE A 46 7.20 -16.28 -7.86
N ALA A 47 7.39 -17.57 -7.57
CA ALA A 47 8.41 -18.39 -8.19
C ALA A 47 8.21 -18.47 -9.71
N THR A 48 6.96 -18.57 -10.17
CA THR A 48 6.62 -18.56 -11.60
C THR A 48 6.93 -17.20 -12.23
N LEU A 49 6.57 -16.10 -11.57
CA LEU A 49 6.90 -14.75 -12.03
C LEU A 49 8.42 -14.53 -12.14
N GLN A 50 9.18 -15.05 -11.17
CA GLN A 50 10.65 -15.03 -11.20
C GLN A 50 11.19 -15.88 -12.34
N ALA A 51 10.70 -17.11 -12.54
CA ALA A 51 11.10 -17.97 -13.64
C ALA A 51 10.85 -17.30 -15.00
N LEU A 52 9.67 -16.70 -15.22
CA LEU A 52 9.36 -15.92 -16.42
C LEU A 52 10.30 -14.73 -16.60
N SER A 53 10.74 -14.12 -15.50
CA SER A 53 11.69 -13.02 -15.54
C SER A 53 13.09 -13.41 -16.04
N TYR A 54 13.46 -14.70 -16.02
CA TYR A 54 14.76 -15.18 -16.52
C TYR A 54 14.74 -15.56 -18.01
N VAL A 55 13.57 -15.73 -18.62
CA VAL A 55 13.45 -16.19 -20.02
C VAL A 55 13.87 -15.10 -21.01
N SER A 56 13.27 -13.91 -20.92
CA SER A 56 13.65 -12.75 -21.74
C SER A 56 13.27 -11.43 -21.06
N HIS A 57 13.82 -10.32 -21.53
CA HIS A 57 13.50 -8.99 -21.01
C HIS A 57 12.04 -8.59 -21.28
N GLU A 58 11.54 -8.90 -22.48
CA GLU A 58 10.17 -8.62 -22.91
C GLU A 58 9.17 -9.42 -22.07
N LEU A 59 9.43 -10.73 -21.89
CA LEU A 59 8.56 -11.60 -21.09
C LEU A 59 8.54 -11.15 -19.62
N ARG A 60 9.70 -10.74 -19.09
CA ARG A 60 9.82 -10.17 -17.74
C ARG A 60 8.91 -8.97 -17.56
N GLN A 61 8.95 -8.02 -18.50
CA GLN A 61 8.16 -6.79 -18.43
C GLN A 61 6.66 -7.10 -18.58
N GLU A 62 6.29 -7.90 -19.59
CA GLU A 62 4.91 -8.30 -19.85
C GLU A 62 4.28 -9.04 -18.66
N ALA A 63 4.97 -10.05 -18.12
CA ALA A 63 4.48 -10.84 -16.99
C ALA A 63 4.33 -10.00 -15.71
N ARG A 64 5.24 -9.06 -15.44
CA ARG A 64 5.14 -8.15 -14.29
C ARG A 64 3.98 -7.19 -14.44
N ILE A 65 3.83 -6.55 -15.59
CA ILE A 65 2.69 -5.67 -15.90
C ILE A 65 1.38 -6.44 -15.69
N TYR A 66 1.28 -7.65 -16.25
CA TYR A 66 0.12 -8.50 -16.05
C TYR A 66 -0.14 -8.78 -14.57
N PHE A 67 0.89 -9.25 -13.84
CA PHE A 67 0.80 -9.59 -12.42
C PHE A 67 0.27 -8.43 -11.56
N TYR A 68 0.82 -7.22 -11.72
CA TYR A 68 0.34 -6.06 -10.96
C TYR A 68 -1.05 -5.59 -11.39
N SER A 69 -1.42 -5.81 -12.66
CA SER A 69 -2.73 -5.39 -13.21
C SER A 69 -3.93 -6.25 -12.80
N VAL A 70 -3.70 -7.50 -12.39
CA VAL A 70 -4.78 -8.45 -12.08
C VAL A 70 -4.91 -8.76 -10.59
N ASN A 71 -3.83 -8.58 -9.83
CA ASN A 71 -3.79 -8.93 -8.41
C ASN A 71 -4.08 -7.72 -7.52
N SER A 72 -4.42 -8.02 -6.26
CA SER A 72 -4.61 -7.02 -5.21
C SER A 72 -3.44 -7.11 -4.23
N PHE A 73 -3.07 -5.98 -3.63
CA PHE A 73 -1.90 -5.90 -2.75
C PHE A 73 -2.30 -5.28 -1.41
N ALA A 74 -1.81 -5.87 -0.32
CA ALA A 74 -1.99 -5.42 1.04
C ALA A 74 -0.62 -5.22 1.68
N VAL A 75 -0.22 -3.98 1.94
CA VAL A 75 1.08 -3.66 2.54
C VAL A 75 0.92 -3.59 4.04
N LEU A 76 1.60 -4.49 4.74
CA LEU A 76 1.59 -4.63 6.19
C LEU A 76 2.84 -3.97 6.77
N CYS A 77 2.65 -3.08 7.74
CA CYS A 77 3.75 -2.35 8.39
C CYS A 77 4.04 -2.85 9.82
N TYR A 78 3.84 -4.15 10.09
CA TYR A 78 3.98 -4.70 11.44
C TYR A 78 5.39 -4.50 12.02
N GLY A 79 5.48 -3.81 13.16
CA GLY A 79 6.74 -3.54 13.84
C GLY A 79 7.58 -2.44 13.18
N TYR A 80 7.05 -1.70 12.20
CA TYR A 80 7.75 -0.61 11.53
C TYR A 80 6.93 0.68 11.58
N GLU A 81 7.63 1.79 11.42
CA GLU A 81 6.99 3.06 11.04
C GLU A 81 6.38 2.91 9.64
N TYR A 82 5.08 3.15 9.52
CA TYR A 82 4.39 2.79 8.28
C TYR A 82 4.72 3.71 7.10
N LEU A 83 4.88 5.02 7.31
CA LEU A 83 5.12 5.97 6.20
C LEU A 83 6.35 5.57 5.35
N PRO A 84 7.55 5.33 5.93
CA PRO A 84 8.70 4.85 5.17
C PRO A 84 8.44 3.54 4.43
N VAL A 85 7.69 2.62 5.02
CA VAL A 85 7.39 1.31 4.42
C VAL A 85 6.51 1.47 3.19
N LEU A 86 5.42 2.23 3.30
CA LEU A 86 4.48 2.47 2.20
C LEU A 86 5.16 3.19 1.03
N VAL A 87 5.94 4.25 1.32
CA VAL A 87 6.70 5.01 0.31
C VAL A 87 7.71 4.11 -0.40
N ARG A 88 8.56 3.40 0.35
CA ARG A 88 9.59 2.51 -0.23
C ARG A 88 8.97 1.40 -1.07
N TRP A 89 7.83 0.87 -0.65
CA TRP A 89 7.14 -0.16 -1.42
C TRP A 89 6.72 0.38 -2.79
N LEU A 90 6.00 1.51 -2.82
CA LEU A 90 5.56 2.15 -4.07
C LEU A 90 6.73 2.55 -4.98
N GLU A 91 7.86 2.97 -4.41
CA GLU A 91 9.08 3.27 -5.16
C GLU A 91 9.74 2.01 -5.74
N SER A 92 9.79 0.91 -4.97
CA SER A 92 10.42 -0.35 -5.40
C SER A 92 9.75 -1.00 -6.60
N LEU A 93 8.47 -0.69 -6.86
CA LEU A 93 7.75 -1.19 -8.04
C LEU A 93 8.25 -0.56 -9.34
N GLY A 94 8.81 0.65 -9.27
CA GLY A 94 9.05 1.48 -10.45
C GLY A 94 7.76 2.05 -11.05
N SER A 95 7.89 3.02 -11.96
CA SER A 95 6.76 3.76 -12.52
C SER A 95 5.83 2.90 -13.38
N GLU A 96 6.36 1.96 -14.16
CA GLU A 96 5.58 1.11 -15.05
C GLU A 96 4.67 0.14 -14.28
N CYS A 97 5.21 -0.56 -13.29
CA CYS A 97 4.42 -1.52 -12.49
C CYS A 97 3.45 -0.81 -11.56
N ARG A 98 3.86 0.34 -10.97
CA ARG A 98 2.96 1.16 -10.15
C ARG A 98 1.76 1.63 -10.95
N ALA A 99 1.94 1.97 -12.23
CA ALA A 99 0.86 2.29 -13.14
C ALA A 99 -0.10 1.14 -13.44
N MET A 100 0.23 -0.08 -13.07
CA MET A 100 -0.66 -1.23 -13.27
C MET A 100 -1.46 -1.57 -12.02
N LEU A 101 -1.12 -1.01 -10.84
CA LEU A 101 -1.85 -1.28 -9.61
C LEU A 101 -3.31 -0.86 -9.74
N LYS A 102 -4.24 -1.75 -9.42
CA LYS A 102 -5.67 -1.46 -9.39
C LYS A 102 -6.28 -1.49 -7.99
N ARG A 103 -5.79 -2.39 -7.13
CA ARG A 103 -6.39 -2.67 -5.82
C ARG A 103 -5.29 -2.71 -4.78
N VAL A 104 -5.25 -1.70 -3.91
CA VAL A 104 -4.17 -1.49 -2.96
C VAL A 104 -4.77 -1.21 -1.58
N LYS A 105 -4.24 -1.89 -0.57
CA LYS A 105 -4.53 -1.63 0.84
C LYS A 105 -3.23 -1.27 1.56
N LEU A 106 -3.20 -0.11 2.20
CA LEU A 106 -2.05 0.39 2.94
C LEU A 106 -2.37 0.34 4.44
N TYR A 107 -1.76 -0.60 5.16
CA TYR A 107 -1.99 -0.81 6.58
C TYR A 107 -0.90 -0.14 7.42
N GLY A 108 -1.29 0.87 8.18
CA GLY A 108 -0.45 1.69 9.07
C GLY A 108 -0.87 1.57 10.53
N SER A 109 -0.94 0.34 11.05
CA SER A 109 -1.52 0.01 12.36
C SER A 109 -0.59 0.02 13.56
N MET A 110 0.65 0.43 13.38
CA MET A 110 1.66 0.38 14.45
C MET A 110 2.22 1.78 14.72
N TRP A 111 3.46 2.01 14.33
CA TRP A 111 4.18 3.20 14.73
C TRP A 111 4.00 4.31 13.70
N TYR A 112 3.65 5.49 14.21
CA TYR A 112 3.65 6.72 13.45
C TYR A 112 4.68 7.70 13.98
N GLN A 113 5.56 8.18 13.10
CA GLN A 113 6.34 9.38 13.33
C GLN A 113 5.94 10.41 12.27
N PRO A 114 5.50 11.62 12.68
CA PRO A 114 5.14 12.68 11.76
C PRO A 114 6.29 13.03 10.81
N SER A 115 5.98 13.13 9.53
CA SER A 115 6.98 13.41 8.50
C SER A 115 6.32 13.98 7.25
N LEU A 116 6.16 15.30 7.23
CA LEU A 116 5.61 16.03 6.08
C LEU A 116 6.26 15.63 4.75
N PRO A 117 7.60 15.44 4.63
CA PRO A 117 8.20 15.00 3.37
C PRO A 117 7.75 13.60 2.94
N LEU A 118 7.62 12.65 3.86
CA LEU A 118 7.17 11.28 3.53
C LEU A 118 5.68 11.23 3.25
N THR A 119 4.87 11.99 3.98
CA THR A 119 3.44 12.17 3.70
C THR A 119 3.26 12.72 2.30
N GLN A 120 3.90 13.84 1.96
CA GLN A 120 3.84 14.42 0.61
C GLN A 120 4.30 13.43 -0.46
N ARG A 121 5.41 12.72 -0.20
CA ARG A 121 5.93 11.72 -1.14
C ARG A 121 4.94 10.58 -1.38
N LEU A 122 4.24 10.12 -0.34
CA LEU A 122 3.19 9.11 -0.47
C LEU A 122 2.05 9.62 -1.36
N HIS A 123 1.59 10.85 -1.13
CA HIS A 123 0.57 11.48 -1.97
C HIS A 123 1.02 11.60 -3.43
N ASP A 124 2.26 12.03 -3.68
CA ASP A 124 2.81 12.14 -5.03
C ASP A 124 2.87 10.78 -5.72
N LEU A 125 3.35 9.72 -5.04
CA LEU A 125 3.41 8.37 -5.61
C LEU A 125 2.03 7.79 -5.92
N LEU A 126 1.00 8.15 -5.13
CA LEU A 126 -0.39 7.73 -5.37
C LEU A 126 -1.04 8.49 -6.53
N ARG A 127 -0.69 9.76 -6.74
CA ARG A 127 -1.19 10.56 -7.88
C ARG A 127 -0.44 10.27 -9.17
N GLU A 128 0.87 10.12 -9.09
CA GLU A 128 1.74 9.95 -10.24
C GLU A 128 1.57 8.59 -10.91
N ARG A 129 0.90 8.62 -12.07
CA ARG A 129 0.77 7.47 -12.96
C ARG A 129 0.21 6.25 -12.24
N SER A 130 -0.75 6.44 -11.33
CA SER A 130 -1.44 5.35 -10.67
C SER A 130 -2.75 5.05 -11.40
N ASN A 131 -3.00 3.79 -11.73
CA ASN A 131 -4.32 3.35 -12.19
C ASN A 131 -5.11 2.69 -11.05
N VAL A 132 -4.82 3.05 -9.79
CA VAL A 132 -5.51 2.50 -8.63
C VAL A 132 -6.99 2.85 -8.72
N GLN A 133 -7.81 1.81 -8.68
CA GLN A 133 -9.27 1.86 -8.74
C GLN A 133 -9.87 1.69 -7.35
N HIS A 134 -9.23 0.91 -6.49
CA HIS A 134 -9.66 0.70 -5.11
C HIS A 134 -8.49 0.92 -4.17
N LEU A 135 -8.63 1.92 -3.31
CA LEU A 135 -7.64 2.26 -2.28
C LEU A 135 -8.30 2.12 -0.91
N THR A 136 -7.73 1.27 -0.06
CA THR A 136 -8.04 1.24 1.38
C THR A 136 -6.84 1.77 2.15
N LEU A 137 -7.08 2.73 3.04
CA LEU A 137 -6.10 3.21 4.01
C LEU A 137 -6.56 2.83 5.40
N GLN A 138 -5.68 2.20 6.16
CA GLN A 138 -5.89 1.98 7.58
C GLN A 138 -4.77 2.68 8.34
N HIS A 139 -4.97 3.92 8.78
CA HIS A 139 -3.93 4.76 9.37
C HIS A 139 -4.34 5.21 10.76
N GLY A 140 -3.35 5.36 11.65
CA GLY A 140 -3.57 5.89 12.98
C GLY A 140 -4.10 7.32 12.96
N ILE A 141 -4.98 7.68 13.89
CA ILE A 141 -5.53 9.04 14.00
C ILE A 141 -4.44 10.12 14.11
N ARG A 142 -3.28 9.78 14.70
CA ARG A 142 -2.09 10.64 14.79
C ARG A 142 -1.62 11.18 13.43
N HIS A 143 -1.87 10.45 12.35
CA HIS A 143 -1.56 10.88 10.98
C HIS A 143 -2.35 12.10 10.53
N PHE A 144 -3.61 12.17 10.95
CA PHE A 144 -4.56 13.18 10.52
C PHE A 144 -4.63 14.35 11.50
N CYS A 145 -3.93 14.25 12.63
CA CYS A 145 -3.77 15.32 13.61
C CYS A 145 -2.29 15.76 13.70
N GLU A 146 -1.51 15.66 12.62
CA GLU A 146 -0.09 16.09 12.63
C GLU A 146 0.07 17.56 13.07
N SER A 147 -0.90 18.41 12.74
CA SER A 147 -0.92 19.83 13.10
C SER A 147 -1.22 20.08 14.57
N ASP A 148 -1.88 19.15 15.28
CA ASP A 148 -2.20 19.24 16.71
C ASP A 148 -1.93 17.93 17.47
N LEU A 149 -0.69 17.45 17.37
CA LEU A 149 -0.26 16.27 18.12
C LEU A 149 -0.25 16.51 19.63
N SER A 150 -0.03 17.75 20.06
CA SER A 150 -0.09 18.15 21.47
C SER A 150 -1.47 17.95 22.06
N GLY A 151 -2.52 18.45 21.40
CA GLY A 151 -3.91 18.27 21.83
C GLY A 151 -4.31 16.80 21.81
N LEU A 152 -3.89 16.06 20.79
CA LEU A 152 -4.17 14.63 20.70
C LEU A 152 -3.48 13.82 21.81
N ASN A 153 -2.23 14.16 22.14
CA ASN A 153 -1.52 13.55 23.25
C ASN A 153 -2.15 13.94 24.60
N ALA A 154 -2.60 15.17 24.77
CA ALA A 154 -3.30 15.59 25.99
C ALA A 154 -4.62 14.83 26.16
N TYR A 155 -5.36 14.62 25.07
CA TYR A 155 -6.59 13.84 25.05
C TYR A 155 -6.36 12.38 25.49
N PHE A 156 -5.37 11.70 24.89
CA PHE A 156 -5.09 10.29 25.20
C PHE A 156 -4.43 10.07 26.56
N ASN A 157 -3.67 11.05 27.07
CA ASN A 157 -2.99 10.95 28.36
C ASN A 157 -3.75 11.64 29.50
N TYR A 158 -5.06 11.89 29.33
CA TYR A 158 -5.88 12.46 30.40
C TYR A 158 -5.89 11.54 31.62
N THR A 159 -5.52 12.09 32.78
CA THR A 159 -5.41 11.35 34.06
C THR A 159 -6.42 11.82 35.12
N GLY A 160 -7.41 12.64 34.73
CA GLY A 160 -8.46 13.11 35.64
C GLY A 160 -9.57 12.07 35.87
N SER A 161 -10.50 12.41 36.75
CA SER A 161 -11.69 11.58 37.04
C SER A 161 -12.63 11.52 35.83
N GLU A 162 -13.04 10.31 35.44
CA GLU A 162 -14.01 10.09 34.36
C GLU A 162 -15.38 10.76 34.63
N PRO A 163 -16.14 11.15 33.58
CA PRO A 163 -15.82 11.00 32.15
C PRO A 163 -14.92 12.11 31.59
N HIS A 164 -14.08 11.73 30.62
CA HIS A 164 -13.25 12.67 29.88
C HIS A 164 -14.10 13.42 28.84
N ASP A 165 -14.62 14.58 29.23
CA ASP A 165 -15.54 15.38 28.41
C ASP A 165 -14.84 16.34 27.41
N SER A 166 -13.51 16.30 27.32
CA SER A 166 -12.80 17.12 26.34
C SER A 166 -13.07 16.58 24.93
N PRO A 167 -13.28 17.44 23.92
CA PRO A 167 -13.47 16.98 22.55
C PRO A 167 -12.17 16.36 22.01
N LEU A 168 -12.30 15.32 21.19
CA LEU A 168 -11.20 14.82 20.39
C LEU A 168 -10.72 15.93 19.44
N PRO A 169 -9.40 16.14 19.26
CA PRO A 169 -8.90 17.10 18.29
C PRO A 169 -9.44 16.83 16.89
N GLU A 170 -9.55 17.90 16.11
CA GLU A 170 -10.06 17.82 14.74
C GLU A 170 -9.12 16.99 13.86
N VAL A 171 -9.73 16.11 13.05
CA VAL A 171 -9.04 15.24 12.10
C VAL A 171 -8.98 15.96 10.76
N ASP A 172 -7.79 16.37 10.33
CA ASP A 172 -7.59 17.02 9.04
C ASP A 172 -7.42 15.98 7.93
N VAL A 173 -8.44 15.88 7.07
CA VAL A 173 -8.44 15.00 5.88
C VAL A 173 -8.32 15.79 4.57
N SER A 174 -8.04 17.09 4.62
CA SER A 174 -8.04 17.97 3.44
C SER A 174 -7.04 17.52 2.37
N LEU A 175 -5.80 17.22 2.77
CA LEU A 175 -4.75 16.74 1.87
C LEU A 175 -5.09 15.39 1.23
N TRP A 176 -5.67 14.48 2.00
CA TRP A 176 -6.16 13.20 1.50
C TRP A 176 -7.32 13.37 0.53
N THR A 177 -8.25 14.28 0.83
CA THR A 177 -9.37 14.62 -0.07
C THR A 177 -8.87 15.14 -1.40
N GLN A 178 -7.89 16.04 -1.40
CA GLN A 178 -7.27 16.54 -2.62
C GLN A 178 -6.58 15.42 -3.41
N THR A 179 -5.83 14.56 -2.72
CA THR A 179 -5.14 13.43 -3.34
C THR A 179 -6.12 12.48 -4.02
N ILE A 180 -7.22 12.16 -3.36
CA ILE A 180 -8.28 11.29 -3.89
C ILE A 180 -8.94 11.93 -5.12
N ALA A 181 -9.23 13.24 -5.06
CA ALA A 181 -9.81 13.98 -6.18
C ALA A 181 -8.89 13.96 -7.42
N ASP A 182 -7.57 14.00 -7.21
CA ASP A 182 -6.57 13.95 -8.28
C ASP A 182 -6.40 12.54 -8.90
N MET A 183 -6.89 11.49 -8.24
CA MET A 183 -6.78 10.10 -8.71
C MET A 183 -7.91 9.75 -9.69
N SER A 184 -7.79 10.20 -10.94
CA SER A 184 -8.83 10.06 -11.99
C SER A 184 -9.36 8.64 -12.28
N LYS A 185 -8.68 7.58 -11.86
CA LYS A 185 -9.11 6.18 -12.04
C LYS A 185 -9.73 5.57 -10.79
N LEU A 186 -9.72 6.28 -9.67
CA LEU A 186 -10.23 5.78 -8.40
C LEU A 186 -11.75 5.64 -8.48
N GLN A 187 -12.24 4.47 -8.10
CA GLN A 187 -13.66 4.11 -8.09
C GLN A 187 -14.17 3.95 -6.66
N SER A 188 -13.35 3.41 -5.76
CA SER A 188 -13.67 3.38 -4.34
C SER A 188 -12.48 3.77 -3.47
N PHE A 189 -12.80 4.51 -2.42
CA PHE A 189 -11.88 4.88 -1.36
C PHE A 189 -12.46 4.45 -0.02
N GLU A 190 -11.64 3.85 0.82
CA GLU A 190 -12.00 3.47 2.17
C GLU A 190 -10.93 4.00 3.13
N LEU A 191 -11.36 4.77 4.13
CA LEU A 191 -10.50 5.23 5.21
C LEU A 191 -10.94 4.56 6.52
N GLN A 192 -10.02 3.83 7.12
CA GLN A 192 -10.16 3.26 8.45
C GLN A 192 -9.22 4.00 9.39
N LEU A 193 -9.79 4.78 10.31
CA LEU A 193 -9.06 5.41 11.39
C LEU A 193 -8.92 4.42 12.54
N ILE A 194 -7.71 4.27 13.06
CA ILE A 194 -7.36 3.39 14.17
C ILE A 194 -6.57 4.09 15.25
#